data_AF-A0A1X2D8N9-F1
#
_entry.id   AF-A0A1X2D8N9-F1
#
_cell.length_a   1.000
_cell.length_b   1.000
_cell.length_c   1.000
_cell.angle_alpha   90.00
_cell.angle_beta   90.00
_cell.angle_gamma   90.00
#
_symmetry.space_group_name_H-M   'P 1'
#
loop_
_entity.id
_entity.type
_entity.pdbx_description
1 polymer ?
#
loop_
_entity_poly.entity_id
_entity_poly.type
_entity_poly.pdbx_seq_one_letter_code
_entity_poly.pdbx_strand_id
1 'polypeptide(L)'
;MRSRFLPYSTRPVRLAAQLLSDIAVTVWTMIWVFVGLAVHSAISIIAEAGRQVEIGAHGVAGNLGSAGHDAQRVPLVGDALSKPLTAAADAALDIAGAGHSLDTTASWLAVVLAVAVAATPILAVAGPWLFLRLRFFRRKWVVTALAATPAGRQLLALRALANRSPAKLAAVSADPVGAWRREDPTTIRGLAALELRAAGITLREQ
;
A
#
# COMPACT_ATOMS: atom_id res chain seq x y z
N MET A 1 -10.93 -29.66 -19.87
CA MET A 1 -10.91 -28.28 -19.33
C MET A 1 -10.80 -28.33 -17.82
N ARG A 2 -9.61 -28.17 -17.22
CA ARG A 2 -9.50 -28.05 -15.75
C ARG A 2 -8.43 -27.02 -15.38
N SER A 3 -8.94 -25.90 -14.88
CA SER A 3 -8.27 -24.97 -13.97
C SER A 3 -6.95 -24.34 -14.44
N ARG A 4 -7.07 -23.32 -15.30
CA ARG A 4 -6.02 -22.33 -15.60
C ARG A 4 -5.93 -21.32 -14.45
N PHE A 5 -5.59 -21.74 -13.23
CA PHE A 5 -5.24 -20.76 -12.19
C PHE A 5 -3.81 -20.26 -12.41
N LEU A 6 -3.71 -19.26 -13.29
CA LEU A 6 -2.50 -18.51 -13.61
C LEU A 6 -1.74 -17.87 -12.42
N PRO A 7 -2.27 -17.63 -11.20
CA PRO A 7 -1.48 -16.98 -10.14
C PRO A 7 -0.45 -17.89 -9.46
N TYR A 8 -0.63 -19.22 -9.52
CA TYR A 8 0.02 -20.13 -8.57
C TYR A 8 0.96 -21.15 -9.23
N SER A 9 2.04 -21.54 -8.54
CA SER A 9 2.98 -22.57 -9.01
C SER A 9 2.35 -23.97 -8.91
N THR A 10 2.55 -24.82 -9.92
CA THR A 10 2.11 -26.23 -9.90
C THR A 10 3.00 -27.15 -9.05
N ARG A 11 4.00 -26.60 -8.34
CA ARG A 11 4.84 -27.34 -7.39
C ARG A 11 4.30 -27.13 -5.96
N PRO A 12 4.00 -28.18 -5.19
CA PRO A 12 3.30 -28.06 -3.90
C PRO A 12 4.05 -27.19 -2.88
N VAL A 13 5.38 -27.33 -2.77
CA VAL A 13 6.19 -26.52 -1.85
C VAL A 13 6.20 -25.04 -2.23
N ARG A 14 6.23 -24.74 -3.54
CA ARG A 14 6.26 -23.35 -4.04
C ARG A 14 4.87 -22.70 -3.98
N LEU A 15 3.81 -23.49 -4.14
CA LEU A 15 2.43 -23.08 -3.91
C LEU A 15 2.22 -22.68 -2.44
N ALA A 16 2.65 -23.52 -1.50
CA ALA A 16 2.54 -23.26 -0.07
C ALA A 16 3.30 -21.98 0.33
N ALA A 17 4.53 -21.80 -0.16
CA ALA A 17 5.31 -20.59 0.09
C ALA A 17 4.65 -19.32 -0.49
N GLN A 18 4.00 -19.43 -1.66
CA GLN A 18 3.24 -18.31 -2.25
C GLN A 18 2.03 -17.95 -1.39
N LEU A 19 1.22 -18.94 -1.01
CA LEU A 19 0.04 -18.70 -0.20
C LEU A 19 0.40 -18.14 1.19
N LEU A 20 1.44 -18.69 1.83
CA LEU A 20 1.93 -18.20 3.12
C LEU A 20 2.47 -16.77 3.00
N SER A 21 3.18 -16.46 1.90
CA SER A 21 3.67 -15.10 1.64
C SER A 21 2.52 -14.11 1.42
N ASP A 22 1.47 -14.50 0.70
CA ASP A 22 0.28 -13.68 0.48
C ASP A 22 -0.44 -13.38 1.80
N ILE A 23 -0.65 -14.41 2.61
CA ILE A 23 -1.26 -14.29 3.94
C ILE A 23 -0.40 -13.39 4.82
N ALA A 24 0.92 -13.58 4.85
CA ALA A 24 1.83 -12.76 5.64
C ALA A 24 1.77 -11.29 5.23
N VAL A 25 1.80 -10.96 3.94
CA VAL A 25 1.68 -9.57 3.44
C VAL A 25 0.31 -8.98 3.77
N THR A 26 -0.76 -9.78 3.67
CA THR A 26 -2.12 -9.35 3.99
C THR A 26 -2.25 -9.03 5.47
N VAL A 27 -1.80 -9.93 6.35
CA VAL A 27 -1.80 -9.74 7.80
C VAL A 27 -0.93 -8.55 8.19
N TRP A 28 0.28 -8.43 7.62
CA TRP A 28 1.16 -7.28 7.83
C TRP A 28 0.49 -5.96 7.45
N THR A 29 -0.14 -5.90 6.28
CA THR A 29 -0.86 -4.71 5.81
C THR A 29 -2.02 -4.37 6.74
N MET A 30 -2.80 -5.38 7.14
CA MET A 30 -3.93 -5.21 8.06
C MET A 30 -3.47 -4.66 9.41
N ILE A 31 -2.39 -5.19 9.99
CA ILE A 31 -1.80 -4.68 11.23
C ILE A 31 -1.46 -3.20 11.11
N TRP A 32 -0.75 -2.80 10.05
CA TRP A 32 -0.32 -1.40 9.89
C TRP A 32 -1.46 -0.44 9.55
N VAL A 33 -2.51 -0.92 8.87
CA VAL A 33 -3.76 -0.16 8.71
C VAL A 33 -4.40 0.10 10.07
N PHE A 34 -4.51 -0.91 10.94
CA PHE A 34 -5.03 -0.70 12.30
C PHE A 34 -4.18 0.27 13.12
N VAL A 35 -2.85 0.17 13.01
CA VAL A 35 -1.95 1.14 13.66
C VAL A 35 -2.21 2.55 13.15
N GLY A 36 -2.33 2.76 11.84
CA GLY A 36 -2.68 4.06 11.26
C GLY A 36 -4.02 4.60 11.75
N LEU A 37 -5.05 3.75 11.81
CA LEU A 37 -6.36 4.11 12.35
C LEU A 37 -6.27 4.49 13.84
N ALA A 38 -5.51 3.76 14.64
CA ALA A 38 -5.30 4.07 16.06
C ALA A 38 -4.60 5.44 16.24
N VAL A 39 -3.60 5.74 15.41
CA VAL A 39 -2.92 7.05 15.41
C VAL A 39 -3.90 8.17 15.05
N HIS A 40 -4.71 7.98 14.00
CA HIS A 40 -5.73 8.94 13.61
C HIS A 40 -6.70 9.20 14.77
N SER A 41 -7.29 8.14 15.33
CA SER A 41 -8.24 8.25 16.45
C SER A 41 -7.64 8.95 17.66
N ALA A 42 -6.40 8.65 18.02
CA ALA A 42 -5.73 9.29 19.16
C ALA A 42 -5.59 10.82 18.97
N ILE A 43 -5.26 11.27 17.75
CA ILE A 43 -5.10 12.70 17.45
C ILE A 43 -6.48 13.38 17.31
N SER A 44 -7.46 12.71 16.71
CA SER A 44 -8.82 13.26 16.58
C SER A 44 -9.49 13.55 17.92
N ILE A 45 -9.14 12.82 18.98
CA ILE A 45 -9.60 13.14 20.35
C ILE A 45 -9.11 14.53 20.79
N ILE A 46 -7.87 14.89 20.43
CA ILE A 46 -7.31 16.22 20.73
C ILE A 46 -8.01 17.30 19.91
N ALA A 47 -8.26 17.03 18.63
CA ALA A 47 -8.98 17.96 17.76
C ALA A 47 -10.39 18.26 18.31
N GLU A 48 -11.12 17.21 18.67
CA GLU A 48 -12.45 17.34 19.28
C GLU A 48 -12.42 18.11 20.60
N ALA A 49 -11.39 17.92 21.43
CA ALA A 49 -11.21 18.71 22.65
C ALA A 49 -10.99 20.20 22.32
N GLY A 50 -10.20 20.52 21.29
CA GLY A 50 -10.01 21.90 20.80
C GLY A 50 -11.32 22.54 20.33
N ARG A 51 -12.14 21.78 19.60
CA ARG A 51 -13.47 22.21 19.14
C ARG A 51 -14.43 22.49 20.30
N GLN A 52 -14.41 21.66 21.34
CA GLN A 52 -15.23 21.89 22.54
C GLN A 52 -14.80 23.15 23.29
N VAL A 53 -13.50 23.42 23.37
CA VAL A 53 -12.97 24.67 23.93
C VAL A 53 -13.41 25.88 23.10
N GLU A 54 -13.33 25.79 21.77
CA GLU A 54 -13.80 26.86 20.86
C GLU A 54 -15.26 27.22 21.11
N ILE A 55 -16.14 26.22 21.16
CA ILE A 55 -17.58 26.42 21.37
C ILE A 55 -17.86 27.02 22.76
N GLY A 56 -17.24 26.47 23.81
CA GLY A 56 -17.41 26.96 25.17
C GLY A 56 -16.93 28.41 25.33
N ALA A 57 -15.77 28.73 24.76
CA ALA A 57 -15.19 30.06 24.82
C ALA A 57 -15.99 31.10 24.03
N HIS A 58 -16.50 30.76 22.84
CA HIS A 58 -17.46 31.61 22.11
C HIS A 58 -18.72 31.90 22.93
N GLY A 59 -19.27 30.91 23.62
CA GLY A 59 -20.45 31.09 24.49
C GLY A 59 -20.16 32.03 25.66
N VAL A 60 -19.00 31.88 26.30
CA VAL A 60 -18.54 32.79 27.38
C VAL A 60 -18.34 34.20 26.84
N ALA A 61 -17.65 34.36 25.71
CA ALA A 61 -17.45 35.65 25.06
C ALA A 61 -18.78 36.35 24.74
N GLY A 62 -19.76 35.62 24.19
CA GLY A 62 -21.08 36.17 23.88
C GLY A 62 -21.83 36.65 25.12
N ASN A 63 -21.80 35.88 26.21
CA ASN A 63 -22.43 36.25 27.47
C ASN A 63 -21.75 37.46 28.13
N LEU A 64 -20.42 37.48 28.17
CA LEU A 64 -19.65 38.59 28.73
C LEU A 64 -19.80 39.88 27.90
N GLY A 65 -19.78 39.76 26.57
CA GLY A 65 -20.01 40.89 25.68
C GLY A 65 -21.42 41.47 25.84
N SER A 66 -22.44 40.62 25.98
CA SER A 66 -23.81 41.06 26.26
C SER A 66 -23.92 41.75 27.62
N ALA A 67 -23.32 41.16 28.66
CA ALA A 67 -23.27 41.77 29.99
C ALA A 67 -22.53 43.11 30.00
N GLY A 68 -21.46 43.25 29.22
CA GLY A 68 -20.74 44.52 29.01
C GLY A 68 -21.64 45.58 28.37
N HIS A 69 -22.39 45.22 27.33
CA HIS A 69 -23.36 46.11 26.67
C HIS A 69 -24.47 46.57 27.61
N ASP A 70 -24.98 45.69 28.48
CA ASP A 70 -26.00 46.06 29.46
C ASP A 70 -25.40 46.92 30.58
N ALA A 71 -24.21 46.58 31.08
CA ALA A 71 -23.50 47.35 32.09
C ALA A 71 -23.18 48.78 31.63
N GLN A 72 -22.91 48.98 30.34
CA GLN A 72 -22.70 50.29 29.73
C GLN A 72 -23.88 51.26 29.94
N ARG A 73 -25.10 50.74 30.13
CA ARG A 73 -26.31 51.53 30.30
C ARG A 73 -26.49 52.07 31.73
N VAL A 74 -25.63 51.71 32.67
CA VAL A 74 -25.70 52.19 34.06
C VAL A 74 -25.20 53.64 34.14
N PRO A 75 -26.00 54.61 34.63
CA PRO A 75 -25.58 56.00 34.77
C PRO A 75 -24.36 56.15 35.70
N LEU A 76 -23.49 57.13 35.40
CA LEU A 76 -22.28 57.49 36.16
C LEU A 76 -21.14 56.44 36.19
N VAL A 77 -21.45 55.14 36.16
CA VAL A 77 -20.45 54.06 36.31
C VAL A 77 -20.43 53.04 35.16
N GLY A 78 -21.25 53.21 34.12
CA GLY A 78 -21.39 52.22 33.05
C GLY A 78 -20.09 51.85 32.35
N ASP A 79 -19.22 52.82 32.04
CA ASP A 79 -17.91 52.56 31.43
C ASP A 79 -16.99 51.73 32.33
N ALA A 80 -17.02 51.99 33.64
CA ALA A 80 -16.18 51.29 34.62
C ALA A 80 -16.60 49.82 34.79
N LEU A 81 -17.90 49.52 34.57
CA LEU A 81 -18.45 48.17 34.62
C LEU A 81 -18.36 47.43 33.28
N SER A 82 -18.54 48.13 32.17
CA SER A 82 -18.53 47.57 30.81
C SER A 82 -17.14 47.16 30.34
N LYS A 83 -16.11 48.00 30.55
CA LYS A 83 -14.76 47.75 30.02
C LYS A 83 -14.16 46.40 30.47
N PRO A 84 -14.20 46.00 31.76
CA PRO A 84 -13.67 44.71 32.17
C PRO A 84 -14.43 43.52 31.57
N LEU A 85 -15.75 43.65 31.37
CA LEU A 85 -16.58 42.59 30.77
C LEU A 85 -16.27 42.42 29.29
N THR A 86 -16.14 43.52 28.55
CA THR A 86 -15.74 43.50 27.14
C THR A 86 -14.31 42.95 26.98
N ALA A 87 -13.37 43.37 27.83
CA ALA A 87 -12.01 42.82 27.80
C ALA A 87 -11.96 41.32 28.11
N ALA A 88 -12.80 40.84 29.04
CA ALA A 88 -12.92 39.42 29.32
C ALA A 88 -13.59 38.65 28.17
N ALA A 89 -14.53 39.27 27.45
CA ALA A 89 -15.11 38.71 26.24
C ALA A 89 -14.06 38.56 25.13
N ASP A 90 -13.23 39.58 24.91
CA ASP A 90 -12.14 39.54 23.93
C ASP A 90 -11.11 38.44 24.27
N ALA A 91 -10.72 38.32 25.55
CA ALA A 91 -9.83 37.25 25.98
C ALA A 91 -10.46 35.85 25.78
N ALA A 92 -11.77 35.71 25.96
CA ALA A 92 -12.48 34.47 25.66
C ALA A 92 -12.52 34.18 24.15
N LEU A 93 -12.62 35.20 23.28
CA LEU A 93 -12.51 35.02 21.83
C LEU A 93 -11.10 34.58 21.41
N ASP A 94 -10.05 35.08 22.06
CA ASP A 94 -8.68 34.64 21.81
C ASP A 94 -8.51 33.14 22.14
N ILE A 95 -9.09 32.69 23.26
CA ILE A 95 -9.13 31.26 23.64
C ILE A 95 -9.92 30.46 22.60
N ALA A 96 -11.04 31.00 22.12
CA ALA A 96 -11.85 30.34 21.10
C ALA A 96 -11.05 30.16 19.79
N GLY A 97 -10.35 31.19 19.35
CA GLY A 97 -9.45 31.15 18.20
C GLY A 97 -8.31 30.14 18.36
N ALA A 98 -7.73 30.04 19.56
CA ALA A 98 -6.74 29.01 19.87
C ALA A 98 -7.34 27.59 19.77
N GLY A 99 -8.54 27.36 20.33
CA GLY A 99 -9.27 26.08 20.21
C GLY A 99 -9.54 25.68 18.75
N HIS A 100 -9.96 26.65 17.93
CA HIS A 100 -10.18 26.46 16.50
C HIS A 100 -8.89 26.07 15.76
N SER A 101 -7.79 26.77 16.04
CA SER A 101 -6.49 26.48 15.42
C SER A 101 -5.98 25.08 15.78
N LEU A 102 -6.24 24.62 17.01
CA LEU A 102 -5.89 23.28 17.48
C LEU A 102 -6.73 22.22 16.78
N ASP A 103 -8.06 22.40 16.69
CA ASP A 103 -8.95 21.46 16.00
C ASP A 103 -8.55 21.26 14.54
N THR A 104 -8.40 22.35 13.80
CA THR A 104 -8.05 22.32 12.37
C THR A 104 -6.67 21.70 12.13
N THR A 105 -5.66 22.09 12.92
CA THR A 105 -4.28 21.59 12.80
C THR A 105 -4.18 20.12 13.20
N ALA A 106 -4.79 19.72 14.32
CA ALA A 106 -4.79 18.34 14.79
C ALA A 106 -5.56 17.43 13.83
N SER A 107 -6.70 17.86 13.30
CA SER A 107 -7.48 17.11 12.31
C SER A 107 -6.67 16.80 11.04
N TRP A 108 -5.95 17.79 10.51
CA TRP A 108 -5.09 17.57 9.33
C TRP A 108 -3.89 16.66 9.67
N LEU A 109 -3.21 16.92 10.79
CA LEU A 109 -2.09 16.08 11.26
C LEU A 109 -2.50 14.63 11.50
N ALA A 110 -3.72 14.40 12.01
CA ALA A 110 -4.24 13.06 12.24
C ALA A 110 -4.25 12.23 10.96
N VAL A 111 -4.66 12.83 9.84
CA VAL A 111 -4.69 12.14 8.54
C VAL A 111 -3.28 11.92 8.01
N VAL A 112 -2.44 12.95 8.00
CA VAL A 112 -1.09 12.86 7.43
C VAL A 112 -0.24 11.86 8.20
N LEU A 113 -0.27 11.90 9.53
CA LEU A 113 0.49 10.97 10.37
C LEU A 113 -0.03 9.54 10.26
N ALA A 114 -1.36 9.34 10.27
CA ALA A 114 -1.93 8.00 10.09
C ALA A 114 -1.49 7.36 8.76
N VAL A 115 -1.53 8.14 7.67
CA VAL A 115 -1.07 7.68 6.36
C VAL A 115 0.43 7.45 6.36
N ALA A 116 1.24 8.37 6.88
CA ALA A 116 2.70 8.22 6.89
C ALA A 116 3.15 6.99 7.70
N VAL A 117 2.54 6.77 8.87
CA VAL A 117 2.83 5.64 9.76
C VAL A 117 2.39 4.31 9.14
N ALA A 118 1.22 4.25 8.50
CA ALA A 118 0.75 3.02 7.86
C ALA A 118 1.48 2.73 6.53
N ALA A 119 1.60 3.73 5.66
CA ALA A 119 2.10 3.55 4.30
C ALA A 119 3.58 3.15 4.28
N THR A 120 4.42 3.73 5.13
CA THR A 120 5.87 3.46 5.16
C THR A 120 6.20 1.96 5.29
N PRO A 121 5.73 1.25 6.33
CA PRO A 121 6.00 -0.20 6.49
C PRO A 121 5.21 -1.06 5.50
N ILE A 122 4.03 -0.63 5.04
CA ILE A 122 3.29 -1.34 3.99
C ILE A 122 4.10 -1.32 2.69
N LEU A 123 4.56 -0.16 2.24
CA LEU A 123 5.32 -0.02 1.00
C LEU A 123 6.67 -0.71 1.07
N ALA A 124 7.34 -0.68 2.22
CA ALA A 124 8.62 -1.35 2.44
C ALA A 124 8.54 -2.88 2.21
N VAL A 125 7.40 -3.52 2.55
CA VAL A 125 7.20 -4.96 2.38
C VAL A 125 6.44 -5.28 1.09
N ALA A 126 5.31 -4.63 0.87
CA ALA A 126 4.42 -4.88 -0.27
C ALA A 126 5.07 -4.46 -1.59
N GLY A 127 5.90 -3.41 -1.62
CA GLY A 127 6.57 -2.94 -2.84
C GLY A 127 7.49 -4.00 -3.45
N PRO A 128 8.54 -4.46 -2.73
CA PRO A 128 9.42 -5.53 -3.21
C PRO A 128 8.67 -6.83 -3.50
N TRP A 129 7.71 -7.21 -2.66
CA TRP A 129 6.89 -8.40 -2.85
C TRP A 129 6.08 -8.33 -4.15
N LEU A 130 5.39 -7.22 -4.39
CA LEU A 130 4.57 -6.99 -5.59
C LEU A 130 5.46 -6.96 -6.84
N PHE A 131 6.62 -6.33 -6.78
CA PHE A 131 7.59 -6.32 -7.87
C PHE A 131 8.06 -7.73 -8.25
N LEU A 132 8.46 -8.55 -7.27
CA LEU A 132 8.87 -9.92 -7.49
C LEU A 132 7.72 -10.78 -8.05
N ARG A 133 6.50 -10.54 -7.57
CA ARG A 133 5.31 -11.27 -7.99
C ARG A 133 4.89 -10.92 -9.42
N LEU A 134 4.86 -9.64 -9.76
CA LEU A 134 4.65 -9.15 -11.13
C LEU A 134 5.69 -9.70 -12.09
N ARG A 135 6.97 -9.69 -11.71
CA ARG A 135 8.06 -10.27 -12.52
C ARG A 135 7.86 -11.77 -12.77
N PHE A 136 7.41 -12.52 -11.75
CA PHE A 136 7.10 -13.95 -11.91
C PHE A 136 5.90 -14.17 -12.85
N PHE A 137 4.84 -13.39 -12.67
CA PHE A 137 3.66 -13.43 -13.52
C PHE A 137 4.01 -13.14 -14.98
N ARG A 138 4.72 -12.03 -15.25
CA ARG A 138 5.18 -11.66 -16.60
C ARG A 138 6.01 -12.78 -17.25
N ARG A 139 6.93 -13.41 -16.51
CA ARG A 139 7.72 -14.54 -17.05
C ARG A 139 6.84 -15.71 -17.46
N LYS A 140 5.87 -16.10 -16.61
CA LYS A 140 4.91 -17.16 -16.93
C LYS A 140 4.10 -16.82 -18.17
N TRP A 141 3.53 -15.61 -18.24
CA TRP A 141 2.72 -15.16 -19.37
C TRP A 141 3.43 -15.26 -20.70
N VAL A 142 4.66 -14.73 -20.77
CA VAL A 142 5.43 -14.75 -22.01
C VAL A 142 5.71 -16.20 -22.43
N VAL A 143 6.08 -17.09 -21.49
CA VAL A 143 6.32 -18.50 -21.79
C VAL A 143 5.05 -19.24 -22.23
N THR A 144 3.91 -18.98 -21.60
CA THR A 144 2.62 -19.57 -22.01
C THR A 144 2.13 -19.04 -23.36
N ALA A 145 2.35 -17.76 -23.66
CA ALA A 145 1.99 -17.16 -24.95
C ALA A 145 2.85 -17.75 -26.08
N LEU A 146 4.15 -17.91 -25.84
CA LEU A 146 5.06 -18.57 -26.79
C LEU A 146 4.69 -20.05 -27.01
N ALA A 147 4.35 -20.79 -25.94
CA ALA A 147 3.93 -22.18 -26.04
C ALA A 147 2.65 -22.39 -26.86
N ALA A 148 1.80 -21.36 -26.96
CA ALA A 148 0.53 -21.40 -27.71
C ALA A 148 0.70 -21.13 -29.21
N THR A 149 1.90 -20.79 -29.69
CA THR A 149 2.16 -20.55 -31.12
C THR A 149 2.41 -21.86 -31.86
N PRO A 150 2.11 -21.96 -33.17
CA PRO A 150 2.37 -23.15 -33.98
C PRO A 150 3.85 -23.59 -33.97
N ALA A 151 4.78 -22.62 -33.84
CA ALA A 151 6.22 -22.85 -33.69
C ALA A 151 6.70 -22.81 -32.21
N GLY A 152 5.78 -22.92 -31.26
CA GLY A 152 6.04 -22.62 -29.84
C GLY A 152 7.16 -23.46 -29.24
N ARG A 153 7.28 -24.73 -29.64
CA ARG A 153 8.36 -25.61 -29.18
C ARG A 153 9.73 -25.14 -29.66
N GLN A 154 9.82 -24.69 -30.90
CA GLN A 154 11.07 -24.16 -31.45
C GLN A 154 11.44 -22.81 -30.82
N LEU A 155 10.46 -21.91 -30.66
CA LEU A 155 10.70 -20.60 -30.04
C LEU A 155 11.09 -20.72 -28.55
N LEU A 156 10.53 -21.69 -27.82
CA LEU A 156 10.92 -21.98 -26.43
C LEU A 156 12.36 -22.52 -26.35
N ALA A 157 12.74 -23.39 -27.27
CA ALA A 157 14.09 -23.92 -27.33
C ALA A 157 15.13 -22.85 -27.73
N LEU A 158 14.79 -21.96 -28.67
CA LEU A 158 15.62 -20.80 -29.01
C LEU A 158 15.79 -19.87 -27.81
N ARG A 159 14.71 -19.61 -27.06
CA ARG A 159 14.76 -18.80 -25.84
C ARG A 159 15.59 -19.45 -24.75
N ALA A 160 15.56 -20.78 -24.64
CA ALA A 160 16.41 -21.53 -23.74
C ALA A 160 17.89 -21.31 -24.10
N LEU A 161 18.26 -21.45 -25.37
CA LEU A 161 19.62 -21.20 -25.85
C LEU A 161 20.09 -19.77 -25.55
N ALA A 162 19.20 -18.77 -25.69
CA ALA A 162 19.54 -17.36 -25.48
C ALA A 162 19.63 -16.92 -24.00
N ASN A 163 18.87 -17.55 -23.09
CA ASN A 163 18.68 -17.03 -21.72
C ASN A 163 19.11 -18.00 -20.61
N ARG A 164 19.62 -19.19 -20.94
CA ARG A 164 19.96 -20.21 -19.95
C ARG A 164 21.47 -20.38 -19.85
N SER A 165 21.93 -20.64 -18.61
CA SER A 165 23.34 -20.81 -18.31
C SER A 165 23.95 -21.98 -19.10
N PRO A 166 25.21 -21.89 -19.55
CA PRO A 166 25.88 -22.94 -20.31
C PRO A 166 25.83 -24.32 -19.65
N ALA A 167 26.00 -24.39 -18.32
CA ALA A 167 25.92 -25.63 -17.55
C ALA A 167 24.55 -26.36 -17.69
N LYS A 168 23.46 -25.61 -17.83
CA LYS A 168 22.11 -26.17 -18.01
C LYS A 168 21.82 -26.60 -19.43
N LEU A 169 22.47 -25.97 -20.42
CA LEU A 169 22.38 -26.36 -21.82
C LEU A 169 23.20 -27.64 -22.07
N ALA A 170 24.40 -27.72 -21.50
CA ALA A 170 25.26 -28.91 -21.54
C ALA A 170 24.60 -30.16 -20.92
N ALA A 171 23.75 -29.97 -19.91
CA ALA A 171 22.97 -31.05 -19.31
C ALA A 171 21.87 -31.62 -20.24
N VAL A 172 21.50 -30.92 -21.31
CA VAL A 172 20.52 -31.40 -22.30
C VAL A 172 21.22 -32.06 -23.49
N SER A 173 22.32 -31.48 -23.96
CA SER A 173 23.12 -32.01 -25.07
C SER A 173 24.57 -31.54 -24.93
N ALA A 174 25.53 -32.39 -25.30
CA ALA A 174 26.95 -32.03 -25.34
C ALA A 174 27.25 -30.94 -26.39
N ASP A 175 26.43 -30.83 -27.45
CA ASP A 175 26.46 -29.76 -28.45
C ASP A 175 25.04 -29.22 -28.70
N PRO A 176 24.53 -28.33 -27.83
CA PRO A 176 23.16 -27.82 -27.90
C PRO A 176 22.88 -27.03 -29.19
N VAL A 177 23.90 -26.31 -29.70
CA VAL A 177 23.76 -25.43 -30.86
C VAL A 177 23.82 -26.23 -32.16
N GLY A 178 24.72 -27.20 -32.27
CA GLY A 178 24.77 -28.06 -33.46
C GLY A 178 23.58 -29.02 -33.52
N ALA A 179 23.13 -29.56 -32.38
CA ALA A 179 21.92 -30.38 -32.35
C ALA A 179 20.66 -29.56 -32.71
N TRP A 180 20.60 -28.28 -32.32
CA TRP A 180 19.57 -27.35 -32.78
C TRP A 180 19.60 -27.11 -34.29
N ARG A 181 20.79 -26.86 -34.87
CA ARG A 181 20.95 -26.66 -36.33
C ARG A 181 20.58 -27.88 -37.15
N ARG A 182 20.75 -29.09 -36.60
CA ARG A 182 20.35 -30.36 -37.24
C ARG A 182 18.87 -30.71 -37.03
N GLU A 183 18.10 -29.80 -36.43
CA GLU A 183 16.68 -29.99 -36.09
C GLU A 183 16.40 -31.25 -35.28
N ASP A 184 17.34 -31.67 -34.42
CA ASP A 184 17.18 -32.89 -33.62
C ASP A 184 15.93 -32.79 -32.71
N PRO A 185 14.89 -33.62 -32.95
CA PRO A 185 13.61 -33.54 -32.24
C PRO A 185 13.74 -33.81 -30.74
N THR A 186 14.80 -34.50 -30.30
CA THR A 186 15.04 -34.84 -28.89
C THR A 186 15.65 -33.65 -28.15
N THR A 187 16.71 -33.03 -28.72
CA THR A 187 17.33 -31.82 -28.16
C THR A 187 16.34 -30.65 -28.14
N ILE A 188 15.56 -30.43 -29.21
CA ILE A 188 14.53 -29.38 -29.26
C ILE A 188 13.51 -29.54 -28.13
N ARG A 189 13.02 -30.78 -27.90
CA ARG A 189 12.11 -31.07 -26.78
C ARG A 189 12.77 -30.82 -25.43
N GLY A 190 14.02 -31.26 -25.25
CA GLY A 190 14.78 -31.06 -24.01
C GLY A 190 14.98 -29.58 -23.68
N LEU A 191 15.34 -28.77 -24.67
CA LEU A 191 15.52 -27.31 -24.51
C LEU A 191 14.20 -26.60 -24.21
N ALA A 192 13.11 -26.93 -24.94
CA ALA A 192 11.79 -26.40 -24.66
C ALA A 192 11.30 -26.79 -23.25
N ALA A 193 11.58 -28.02 -22.82
CA ALA A 193 11.25 -28.52 -21.49
C ALA A 193 12.03 -27.79 -20.38
N LEU A 194 13.26 -27.39 -20.67
CA LEU A 194 14.09 -26.62 -19.75
C LEU A 194 13.54 -25.20 -19.55
N GLU A 195 13.07 -24.55 -20.62
CA GLU A 195 12.43 -23.23 -20.55
C GLU A 195 11.09 -23.28 -19.81
N LEU A 196 10.27 -24.30 -20.09
CA LEU A 196 9.00 -24.54 -19.40
C LEU A 196 9.20 -24.82 -17.90
N ARG A 197 10.20 -25.63 -17.53
CA ARG A 197 10.59 -25.86 -16.13
C ARG A 197 11.06 -24.58 -15.44
N ALA A 198 11.82 -23.74 -16.12
CA ALA A 198 12.28 -22.46 -15.59
C ALA A 198 11.12 -21.45 -15.37
N ALA A 199 10.04 -21.57 -16.15
CA ALA A 199 8.79 -20.82 -15.95
C ALA A 199 7.87 -21.42 -14.87
N GLY A 200 8.24 -22.57 -14.30
CA GLY A 200 7.44 -23.27 -13.30
C GLY A 200 6.22 -24.00 -13.90
N ILE A 201 6.32 -24.42 -15.17
CA ILE A 201 5.33 -25.23 -15.88
C ILE A 201 5.90 -26.66 -16.00
N THR A 202 5.13 -27.66 -15.56
CA THR A 202 5.48 -29.07 -15.73
C THR A 202 4.97 -29.54 -17.09
N LEU A 203 5.87 -30.03 -17.95
CA LEU A 203 5.47 -30.81 -19.12
C LEU A 203 4.81 -32.10 -18.62
N ARG A 204 3.56 -32.33 -19.00
CA ARG A 204 2.98 -33.67 -18.97
C ARG A 204 3.54 -34.37 -20.19
N GLU A 205 4.31 -35.43 -19.98
CA GLU A 205 4.70 -36.33 -21.06
C GLU A 205 3.43 -36.86 -21.72
N GLN A 206 3.30 -36.60 -23.01
CA GLN A 206 2.47 -37.35 -23.94
C GLN A 206 3.42 -38.03 -24.91
#